data_AF-A0A8T3ZEN1-F1
#
_entry.id   AF-A0A8T3ZEN1-F1
#
_cell.length_a   1.000
_cell.length_b   1.000
_cell.length_c   1.000
_cell.angle_alpha   90.00
_cell.angle_beta   90.00
_cell.angle_gamma   90.00
#
_symmetry.space_group_name_H-M   'P 1'
#
loop_
_entity.id
_entity.type
_entity.pdbx_description
1 polymer ?
#
loop_
_entity_poly.entity_id
_entity_poly.type
_entity_poly.pdbx_seq_one_letter_code
_entity_poly.pdbx_strand_id
1 'polypeptide(L)'
;MKRMSKTNPVSCIVNLLRHQGAAIADIREGKGLVDYLFGSHLTILLCTIAFGAAMGVYAGGFQILINALKMPVLFFLTIYISLPVFYIVSVISGYRIGASQLLLLVMTGYAVTAIVMVAFTPVLLFFIITAKDYTFTVLLTTGISGLSGYFGVVYIFKNFQLFSSDKSWYPSVIVGILVIALVGTQLAWTLRPYFNSYDGIIKPIEGNFYVAMASTIANNPIIALPVLGVFVVVAFLMFLYYINRAEKHGWGAPSIPPPTPWNTYPYYTAPPPAQEKVAKNEEKKGAETDKLEAKPLQGVKE
;
A
#
# COMPACT_ATOMS: atom_id res chain seq x y z
N MET A 1 11.89 -1.39 -24.95
CA MET A 1 11.85 -1.17 -23.48
C MET A 1 13.03 -1.89 -22.85
N LYS A 2 13.99 -1.17 -22.28
CA LYS A 2 15.26 -1.74 -21.77
C LYS A 2 14.96 -2.56 -20.51
N ARG A 3 15.27 -3.86 -20.51
CA ARG A 3 15.14 -4.75 -19.34
C ARG A 3 15.83 -4.10 -18.14
N MET A 4 15.08 -3.83 -17.07
CA MET A 4 15.66 -3.29 -15.83
C MET A 4 16.45 -4.40 -15.13
N SER A 5 17.78 -4.27 -15.20
CA SER A 5 18.71 -5.10 -14.44
C SER A 5 18.58 -4.78 -12.95
N LYS A 6 18.53 -5.84 -12.11
CA LYS A 6 18.73 -5.83 -10.65
C LYS A 6 18.75 -4.43 -10.03
N THR A 7 17.57 -3.92 -9.70
CA THR A 7 17.42 -2.58 -9.13
C THR A 7 18.02 -2.55 -7.72
N ASN A 8 19.06 -1.73 -7.53
CA ASN A 8 19.47 -1.32 -6.19
C ASN A 8 18.22 -0.79 -5.45
N PRO A 9 18.01 -1.13 -4.17
CA PRO A 9 16.88 -0.62 -3.40
C PRO A 9 16.64 0.89 -3.56
N VAL A 10 17.71 1.70 -3.61
CA VAL A 10 17.60 3.16 -3.81
C VAL A 10 16.96 3.50 -5.17
N SER A 11 17.34 2.78 -6.23
CA SER A 11 16.75 2.95 -7.56
C SER A 11 15.28 2.51 -7.60
N CYS A 12 14.90 1.51 -6.78
CA CYS A 12 13.51 1.11 -6.65
C CYS A 12 12.64 2.21 -6.02
N ILE A 13 13.15 2.91 -5.00
CA ILE A 13 12.48 4.06 -4.36
C ILE A 13 12.31 5.20 -5.35
N VAL A 14 13.40 5.56 -6.03
CA VAL A 14 13.40 6.63 -7.01
C VAL A 14 12.43 6.31 -8.15
N ASN A 15 12.37 5.05 -8.60
CA ASN A 15 11.41 4.64 -9.62
C ASN A 15 9.97 4.64 -9.11
N LEU A 16 9.72 4.23 -7.86
CA LEU A 16 8.39 4.27 -7.26
C LEU A 16 7.83 5.70 -7.19
N LEU A 17 8.68 6.67 -6.85
CA LEU A 17 8.29 8.07 -6.71
C LEU A 17 8.28 8.83 -8.05
N ARG A 18 9.30 8.63 -8.90
CA ARG A 18 9.45 9.39 -10.16
C ARG A 18 8.71 8.77 -11.34
N HIS A 19 8.55 7.45 -11.33
CA HIS A 19 7.93 6.70 -12.42
C HIS A 19 6.75 5.87 -11.92
N GLN A 20 5.93 6.48 -11.04
CA GLN A 20 4.76 5.86 -10.40
C GLN A 20 3.86 5.08 -11.37
N GLY A 21 3.59 5.62 -12.56
CA GLY A 21 2.72 4.95 -13.54
C GLY A 21 3.32 3.65 -14.08
N ALA A 22 4.63 3.63 -14.36
CA ALA A 22 5.31 2.43 -14.82
C ALA A 22 5.40 1.38 -13.70
N ALA A 23 5.72 1.80 -12.47
CA ALA A 23 5.78 0.91 -11.32
C ALA A 23 4.42 0.24 -11.05
N ILE A 24 3.33 1.00 -11.06
CA ILE A 24 1.99 0.44 -10.82
C ILE A 24 1.53 -0.45 -11.97
N ALA A 25 1.90 -0.13 -13.21
CA ALA A 25 1.65 -1.01 -14.36
C ALA A 25 2.38 -2.35 -14.21
N ASP A 26 3.65 -2.34 -13.80
CA ASP A 26 4.41 -3.57 -13.54
C ASP A 26 3.77 -4.41 -12.41
N ILE A 27 3.34 -3.76 -11.32
CA ILE A 27 2.64 -4.43 -10.21
C ILE A 27 1.33 -5.06 -10.67
N ARG A 28 0.55 -4.33 -11.49
CA ARG A 28 -0.70 -4.81 -12.08
C ARG A 28 -0.48 -6.03 -12.98
N GLU A 29 0.61 -6.04 -13.75
CA GLU A 29 0.95 -7.16 -14.62
C GLU A 29 1.71 -8.29 -13.89
N GLY A 30 1.97 -8.15 -12.59
CA GLY A 30 2.69 -9.14 -11.79
C GLY A 30 4.19 -9.22 -12.09
N LYS A 31 4.76 -8.18 -12.70
CA LYS A 31 6.16 -8.11 -13.12
C LYS A 31 7.04 -7.54 -12.01
N GLY A 32 8.15 -8.19 -11.70
CA GLY A 32 9.16 -7.67 -10.76
C GLY A 32 8.65 -7.47 -9.32
N LEU A 33 7.58 -8.17 -8.90
CA LEU A 33 6.92 -7.96 -7.60
C LEU A 33 7.88 -8.04 -6.41
N VAL A 34 8.86 -8.94 -6.47
CA VAL A 34 9.86 -9.13 -5.40
C VAL A 34 10.73 -7.89 -5.23
N ASP A 35 11.17 -7.27 -6.32
CA ASP A 35 12.03 -6.09 -6.29
C ASP A 35 11.28 -4.89 -5.68
N TYR A 36 10.04 -4.68 -6.10
CA TYR A 36 9.18 -3.64 -5.53
C TYR A 36 8.83 -3.90 -4.06
N LEU A 37 8.61 -5.17 -3.69
CA LEU A 37 8.31 -5.54 -2.30
C LEU A 37 9.51 -5.24 -1.41
N PHE A 38 10.71 -5.66 -1.83
CA PHE A 38 11.95 -5.39 -1.10
C PHE A 38 12.25 -3.90 -1.01
N GLY A 39 12.11 -3.17 -2.12
CA GLY A 39 12.31 -1.71 -2.16
C GLY A 39 11.34 -0.98 -1.23
N SER A 40 10.05 -1.34 -1.24
CA SER A 40 9.05 -0.74 -0.36
C SER A 40 9.31 -1.06 1.11
N HIS A 41 9.64 -2.31 1.44
CA HIS A 41 10.01 -2.70 2.80
C HIS A 41 11.21 -1.92 3.32
N LEU A 42 12.29 -1.85 2.55
CA LEU A 42 13.49 -1.13 2.96
C LEU A 42 13.21 0.36 3.15
N THR A 43 12.39 0.96 2.28
CA THR A 43 11.97 2.37 2.42
C THR A 43 11.26 2.60 3.72
N ILE A 44 10.23 1.79 4.00
CA ILE A 44 9.44 1.88 5.23
C ILE A 44 10.37 1.72 6.42
N LEU A 45 11.21 0.68 6.42
CA LEU A 45 12.14 0.39 7.51
C LEU A 45 13.07 1.58 7.80
N LEU A 46 13.80 2.07 6.79
CA LEU A 46 14.79 3.13 6.98
C LEU A 46 14.15 4.47 7.38
N CYS A 47 13.05 4.86 6.72
CA CYS A 47 12.40 6.14 7.00
C CYS A 47 11.72 6.15 8.38
N THR A 48 11.08 5.04 8.77
CA THR A 48 10.42 4.94 10.08
C THR A 48 11.42 4.79 11.22
N ILE A 49 12.57 4.13 11.02
CA ILE A 49 13.70 4.15 11.99
C ILE A 49 14.16 5.59 12.23
N ALA A 50 14.42 6.34 11.16
CA ALA A 50 14.89 7.72 11.27
C ALA A 50 13.87 8.63 11.98
N PHE A 51 12.59 8.51 11.63
CA PHE A 51 11.54 9.28 12.28
C PHE A 51 11.31 8.86 13.74
N GLY A 52 11.34 7.56 14.03
CA GLY A 52 11.21 7.02 15.39
C GLY A 52 12.36 7.44 16.30
N ALA A 53 13.60 7.42 15.79
CA ALA A 53 14.76 7.95 16.50
C ALA A 53 14.55 9.44 16.84
N ALA A 54 14.09 10.24 15.89
CA ALA A 54 13.80 11.66 16.10
C ALA A 54 12.72 11.89 17.17
N MET A 55 11.64 11.10 17.18
CA MET A 55 10.64 11.14 18.26
C MET A 55 11.26 10.80 19.63
N GLY A 56 12.14 9.79 19.68
CA GLY A 56 12.80 9.37 20.91
C GLY A 56 13.80 10.36 21.48
N VAL A 57 14.27 11.34 20.70
CA VAL A 57 15.12 12.44 21.21
C VAL A 57 14.41 13.22 22.32
N TYR A 58 13.08 13.32 22.28
CA TYR A 58 12.31 14.01 23.31
C TYR A 58 12.52 13.40 24.71
N ALA A 59 12.43 12.07 24.82
CA ALA A 59 12.66 11.34 26.07
C ALA A 59 14.16 11.13 26.36
N GLY A 60 14.99 11.05 25.32
CA GLY A 60 16.43 10.87 25.42
C GLY A 60 16.86 9.43 25.76
N GLY A 61 18.17 9.25 25.94
CA GLY A 61 18.77 7.97 26.35
C GLY A 61 18.40 6.80 25.44
N PHE A 62 18.07 5.66 26.06
CA PHE A 62 17.73 4.43 25.34
C PHE A 62 16.38 4.52 24.61
N GLN A 63 15.54 5.51 24.93
CA GLN A 63 14.25 5.71 24.27
C GLN A 63 14.38 6.07 22.79
N ILE A 64 15.52 6.66 22.39
CA ILE A 64 15.86 6.92 20.98
C ILE A 64 15.87 5.60 20.20
N LEU A 65 16.59 4.59 20.70
CA LEU A 65 16.68 3.30 20.05
C LEU A 65 15.35 2.53 20.12
N ILE A 66 14.67 2.56 21.27
CA ILE A 66 13.37 1.90 21.44
C ILE A 66 12.37 2.46 20.42
N ASN A 67 12.24 3.78 20.29
CA ASN A 67 11.29 4.38 19.35
C ASN A 67 11.70 4.15 17.89
N ALA A 68 13.00 4.17 17.59
CA ALA A 68 13.52 3.83 16.27
C ALA A 68 13.11 2.41 15.83
N LEU A 69 13.07 1.45 16.75
CA LEU A 69 12.63 0.08 16.47
C LEU A 69 11.10 -0.08 16.49
N LYS A 70 10.39 0.66 17.35
CA LYS A 70 8.93 0.61 17.43
C LYS A 70 8.24 1.10 16.17
N MET A 71 8.75 2.15 15.53
CA MET A 71 8.07 2.75 14.37
C MET A 71 7.98 1.82 13.15
N PRO A 72 9.02 1.07 12.77
CA PRO A 72 8.90 0.00 11.77
C PRO A 72 7.89 -1.07 12.17
N VAL A 73 7.92 -1.52 13.43
CA VAL A 73 6.99 -2.53 13.95
C VAL A 73 5.55 -2.04 13.83
N LEU A 74 5.28 -0.79 14.21
CA LEU A 74 3.97 -0.15 14.05
C LEU A 74 3.49 -0.23 12.59
N PHE A 75 4.33 0.17 11.65
CA PHE A 75 3.97 0.22 10.23
C PHE A 75 3.69 -1.17 9.67
N PHE A 76 4.62 -2.12 9.87
CA PHE A 76 4.47 -3.47 9.35
C PHE A 76 3.28 -4.19 9.99
N LEU A 77 3.11 -4.08 11.31
CA LEU A 77 1.99 -4.71 11.99
C LEU A 77 0.65 -4.14 11.52
N THR A 78 0.57 -2.82 11.28
CA THR A 78 -0.64 -2.22 10.72
C THR A 78 -0.97 -2.76 9.33
N ILE A 79 0.03 -2.85 8.44
CA ILE A 79 -0.16 -3.38 7.08
C ILE A 79 -0.63 -4.84 7.16
N TYR A 80 0.09 -5.69 7.91
CA TYR A 80 -0.19 -7.13 7.94
C TYR A 80 -1.50 -7.48 8.64
N ILE A 81 -1.90 -6.74 9.69
CA ILE A 81 -3.19 -6.96 10.36
C ILE A 81 -4.36 -6.47 9.51
N SER A 82 -4.22 -5.35 8.79
CA SER A 82 -5.31 -4.79 8.00
C SER A 82 -5.51 -5.47 6.63
N LEU A 83 -4.45 -6.07 6.08
CA LEU A 83 -4.46 -6.65 4.73
C LEU A 83 -5.53 -7.73 4.51
N PRO A 84 -5.76 -8.70 5.44
CA PRO A 84 -6.77 -9.74 5.21
C PRO A 84 -8.16 -9.17 5.01
N VAL A 85 -8.56 -8.18 5.83
CA VAL A 85 -9.87 -7.55 5.72
C VAL A 85 -9.97 -6.76 4.41
N PHE A 86 -8.94 -6.00 4.07
CA PHE A 86 -8.90 -5.24 2.82
C PHE A 86 -8.98 -6.18 1.59
N TYR A 87 -8.29 -7.31 1.63
CA TYR A 87 -8.34 -8.31 0.57
C TYR A 87 -9.74 -8.92 0.43
N ILE A 88 -10.36 -9.36 1.53
CA ILE A 88 -11.68 -9.97 1.50
C ILE A 88 -12.74 -9.00 0.99
N VAL A 89 -12.72 -7.74 1.44
CA VAL A 89 -13.67 -6.73 0.96
C VAL A 89 -13.45 -6.42 -0.52
N SER A 90 -12.20 -6.44 -1.00
CA SER A 90 -11.88 -6.33 -2.43
C SER A 90 -12.54 -7.46 -3.23
N VAL A 91 -12.36 -8.70 -2.79
CA VAL A 91 -12.95 -9.87 -3.47
C VAL A 91 -14.47 -9.83 -3.44
N ILE A 92 -15.09 -9.49 -2.30
CA ILE A 92 -16.56 -9.36 -2.15
C ILE A 92 -17.12 -8.25 -3.04
N SER A 93 -16.39 -7.16 -3.21
CA SER A 93 -16.78 -6.05 -4.09
C SER A 93 -16.66 -6.43 -5.58
N GLY A 94 -16.25 -7.65 -5.92
CA GLY A 94 -16.05 -8.11 -7.31
C GLY A 94 -14.70 -7.70 -7.91
N TYR A 95 -13.81 -7.12 -7.10
CA TYR A 95 -12.52 -6.61 -7.53
C TYR A 95 -11.45 -7.70 -7.50
N ARG A 96 -10.87 -8.01 -8.67
CA ARG A 96 -10.00 -9.17 -8.89
C ARG A 96 -8.51 -8.85 -8.73
N ILE A 97 -8.13 -8.27 -7.61
CA ILE A 97 -6.72 -8.01 -7.27
C ILE A 97 -6.11 -9.24 -6.60
N GLY A 98 -4.88 -9.62 -6.99
CA GLY A 98 -4.12 -10.65 -6.28
C GLY A 98 -3.64 -10.16 -4.91
N ALA A 99 -3.53 -11.06 -3.93
CA ALA A 99 -3.12 -10.69 -2.56
C ALA A 99 -1.74 -9.99 -2.53
N SER A 100 -0.77 -10.48 -3.32
CA SER A 100 0.55 -9.86 -3.44
C SER A 100 0.51 -8.47 -4.08
N GLN A 101 -0.40 -8.25 -5.03
CA GLN A 101 -0.57 -6.95 -5.70
C GLN A 101 -1.20 -5.94 -4.75
N LEU A 102 -2.20 -6.37 -3.97
CA LEU A 102 -2.80 -5.55 -2.92
C LEU A 102 -1.78 -5.21 -1.84
N LEU A 103 -1.03 -6.20 -1.33
CA LEU A 103 0.04 -5.97 -0.37
C LEU A 103 1.02 -4.92 -0.88
N LEU A 104 1.43 -5.06 -2.14
CA LEU A 104 2.42 -4.16 -2.73
C LEU A 104 1.86 -2.74 -2.96
N LEU A 105 0.61 -2.62 -3.39
CA LEU A 105 -0.07 -1.34 -3.49
C LEU A 105 -0.21 -0.64 -2.12
N VAL A 106 -0.54 -1.40 -1.07
CA VAL A 106 -0.60 -0.86 0.30
C VAL A 106 0.80 -0.47 0.78
N MET A 107 1.80 -1.34 0.60
CA MET A 107 3.20 -1.10 0.96
C MET A 107 3.76 0.15 0.29
N THR A 108 3.47 0.38 -0.99
CA THR A 108 3.92 1.58 -1.71
C THR A 108 3.26 2.85 -1.17
N GLY A 109 1.98 2.79 -0.78
CA GLY A 109 1.32 3.88 -0.04
C GLY A 109 1.97 4.17 1.31
N TYR A 110 2.32 3.13 2.07
CA TYR A 110 3.03 3.26 3.33
C TYR A 110 4.47 3.76 3.18
N ALA A 111 5.14 3.41 2.08
CA ALA A 111 6.44 3.97 1.74
C ALA A 111 6.33 5.49 1.50
N VAL A 112 5.31 5.95 0.78
CA VAL A 112 5.01 7.39 0.62
C VAL A 112 4.77 8.03 1.98
N THR A 113 3.95 7.43 2.84
CA THR A 113 3.74 7.95 4.21
C THR A 113 5.06 8.07 4.98
N ALA A 114 5.91 7.04 4.97
CA ALA A 114 7.18 7.05 5.68
C ALA A 114 8.16 8.10 5.14
N ILE A 115 8.20 8.29 3.82
CA ILE A 115 9.02 9.33 3.16
C ILE A 115 8.56 10.73 3.57
N VAL A 116 7.25 10.98 3.60
CA VAL A 116 6.72 12.28 4.04
C VAL A 116 7.05 12.50 5.53
N MET A 117 6.91 11.47 6.37
CA MET A 117 7.27 11.58 7.79
C MET A 117 8.75 11.94 7.99
N VAL A 118 9.68 11.25 7.31
CA VAL A 118 11.11 11.55 7.44
C VAL A 118 11.46 12.94 6.90
N ALA A 119 10.73 13.46 5.91
CA ALA A 119 10.88 14.83 5.45
C ALA A 119 10.50 15.87 6.52
N PHE A 120 9.58 15.53 7.44
CA PHE A 120 9.22 16.38 8.59
C PHE A 120 10.13 16.18 9.80
N THR A 121 11.04 15.20 9.81
CA THR A 121 12.02 14.99 10.89
C THR A 121 12.80 16.26 11.31
N PRO A 122 13.36 17.08 10.40
CA PRO A 122 14.05 18.31 10.82
C PRO A 122 13.13 19.31 11.54
N VAL A 123 11.87 19.43 11.09
CA VAL A 123 10.87 20.30 11.74
C VAL A 123 10.55 19.77 13.13
N LEU A 124 10.34 18.45 13.27
CA LEU A 124 10.09 17.81 14.55
C LEU A 124 11.25 18.02 15.52
N LEU A 125 12.49 17.76 15.09
CA LEU A 125 13.68 17.94 15.93
C LEU A 125 13.89 19.38 16.36
N PHE A 126 13.66 20.35 15.46
CA PHE A 126 13.73 21.77 15.79
C PHE A 126 12.84 22.10 16.99
N PHE A 127 11.58 21.66 16.98
CA PHE A 127 10.66 21.92 18.09
C PHE A 127 10.97 21.09 19.34
N ILE A 128 11.40 19.83 19.20
CA ILE A 128 11.84 19.01 20.34
C ILE A 128 13.00 19.69 21.07
N ILE A 129 13.96 20.27 20.34
CA ILE A 129 15.14 20.89 20.94
C ILE A 129 14.82 22.27 21.53
N THR A 130 13.97 23.06 20.86
CA THR A 130 13.72 24.47 21.23
C THR A 130 12.59 24.66 22.23
N ALA A 131 11.52 23.87 22.15
CA ALA A 131 10.31 24.08 22.96
C ALA A 131 10.18 23.08 24.12
N LYS A 132 10.56 21.80 23.93
CA LYS A 132 10.47 20.72 24.93
C LYS A 132 9.13 20.64 25.70
N ASP A 133 8.00 20.92 25.04
CA ASP A 133 6.67 20.76 25.63
C ASP A 133 6.04 19.40 25.23
N TYR A 134 5.49 18.69 26.23
CA TYR A 134 4.96 17.33 26.03
C TYR A 134 3.72 17.32 25.15
N THR A 135 2.74 18.14 25.51
CA THR A 135 1.46 18.21 24.83
C THR A 135 1.65 18.64 23.39
N PHE A 136 2.44 19.69 23.18
CA PHE A 136 2.83 20.18 21.86
C PHE A 136 3.52 19.08 21.04
N THR A 137 4.49 18.36 21.61
CA THR A 137 5.23 17.31 20.87
C THR A 137 4.32 16.15 20.47
N VAL A 138 3.42 15.72 21.36
CA VAL A 138 2.41 14.69 21.06
C VAL A 138 1.50 15.13 19.92
N LEU A 139 1.00 16.38 19.97
CA LEU A 139 0.09 16.91 18.96
C LEU A 139 0.79 17.16 17.62
N LEU A 140 2.02 17.68 17.64
CA LEU A 140 2.83 17.92 16.45
C LEU A 140 3.14 16.60 15.73
N THR A 141 3.63 15.60 16.45
CA THR A 141 3.95 14.27 15.87
C THR A 141 2.71 13.56 15.36
N THR A 142 1.58 13.70 16.07
CA THR A 142 0.28 13.19 15.61
C THR A 142 -0.15 13.90 14.33
N GLY A 143 -0.05 15.23 14.27
CA GLY A 143 -0.38 16.03 13.09
C GLY A 143 0.49 15.69 11.87
N ILE A 144 1.80 15.59 12.06
CA ILE A 144 2.75 15.13 11.02
C ILE A 144 2.38 13.73 10.54
N SER A 145 2.10 12.80 11.45
CA SER A 145 1.73 11.42 11.10
C SER A 145 0.40 11.37 10.34
N GLY A 146 -0.59 12.15 10.77
CA GLY A 146 -1.90 12.26 10.10
C GLY A 146 -1.78 12.84 8.69
N LEU A 147 -1.04 13.93 8.51
CA LEU A 147 -0.81 14.54 7.19
C LEU A 147 -0.01 13.61 6.27
N SER A 148 0.99 12.90 6.81
CA SER A 148 1.76 11.90 6.04
C SER A 148 0.91 10.70 5.64
N GLY A 149 0.03 10.24 6.54
CA GLY A 149 -0.96 9.20 6.27
C GLY A 149 -1.93 9.62 5.17
N TYR A 150 -2.39 10.88 5.18
CA TYR A 150 -3.23 11.45 4.14
C TYR A 150 -2.59 11.33 2.75
N PHE A 151 -1.30 11.68 2.59
CA PHE A 151 -0.60 11.50 1.30
C PHE A 151 -0.52 10.04 0.85
N GLY A 152 -0.25 9.11 1.77
CA GLY A 152 -0.24 7.68 1.48
C GLY A 152 -1.62 7.16 1.04
N VAL A 153 -2.68 7.60 1.70
CA VAL A 153 -4.07 7.27 1.34
C VAL A 153 -4.41 7.81 -0.04
N VAL A 154 -4.10 9.08 -0.33
CA VAL A 154 -4.30 9.66 -1.66
C VAL A 154 -3.54 8.88 -2.72
N TYR A 155 -2.32 8.42 -2.42
CA TYR A 155 -1.53 7.60 -3.32
C TYR A 155 -2.19 6.23 -3.58
N ILE A 156 -2.61 5.53 -2.54
CA ILE A 156 -3.32 4.23 -2.66
C ILE A 156 -4.58 4.44 -3.50
N PHE A 157 -5.42 5.39 -3.12
CA PHE A 157 -6.70 5.66 -3.78
C PHE A 157 -6.54 5.91 -5.29
N LYS A 158 -5.59 6.78 -5.68
CA LYS A 158 -5.31 7.08 -7.09
C LYS A 158 -4.78 5.90 -7.88
N ASN A 159 -4.03 4.99 -7.27
CA ASN A 159 -3.42 3.87 -7.97
C ASN A 159 -4.29 2.61 -7.92
N PHE A 160 -5.19 2.50 -6.95
CA PHE A 160 -6.16 1.42 -6.83
C PHE A 160 -7.14 1.40 -8.02
N GLN A 161 -7.53 2.56 -8.54
CA GLN A 161 -8.38 2.61 -9.75
C GLN A 161 -7.73 1.93 -10.98
N LEU A 162 -6.40 1.75 -11.02
CA LEU A 162 -5.72 1.20 -12.19
C LEU A 162 -5.93 -0.31 -12.38
N PHE A 163 -6.39 -1.03 -11.35
CA PHE A 163 -6.65 -2.47 -11.48
C PHE A 163 -8.12 -2.80 -11.82
N SER A 164 -9.01 -1.81 -12.00
CA SER A 164 -10.37 -2.05 -12.55
C SER A 164 -10.82 -0.98 -13.54
N SER A 165 -11.64 -1.38 -14.51
CA SER A 165 -12.33 -0.49 -15.45
C SER A 165 -13.67 0.05 -14.90
N ASP A 166 -14.26 -0.60 -13.91
CA ASP A 166 -15.57 -0.23 -13.35
C ASP A 166 -15.43 0.50 -12.00
N LYS A 167 -16.54 0.91 -11.38
CA LYS A 167 -16.53 1.61 -10.08
C LYS A 167 -16.55 0.66 -8.86
N SER A 168 -16.42 -0.65 -9.07
CA SER A 168 -16.50 -1.66 -7.99
C SER A 168 -15.38 -1.55 -6.95
N TRP A 169 -14.29 -0.86 -7.30
CA TRP A 169 -13.14 -0.64 -6.43
C TRP A 169 -13.38 0.37 -5.31
N TYR A 170 -14.36 1.26 -5.45
CA TYR A 170 -14.57 2.38 -4.54
C TYR A 170 -14.97 1.94 -3.12
N PRO A 171 -15.96 1.05 -2.92
CA PRO A 171 -16.29 0.57 -1.58
C PRO A 171 -15.12 -0.17 -0.91
N SER A 172 -14.39 -0.98 -1.69
CA SER A 172 -13.24 -1.73 -1.18
C SER A 172 -12.15 -0.82 -0.63
N VAL A 173 -11.72 0.18 -1.42
CA VAL A 173 -10.64 1.07 -0.99
C VAL A 173 -11.04 1.90 0.23
N ILE A 174 -12.30 2.33 0.33
CA ILE A 174 -12.81 3.08 1.49
C ILE A 174 -12.77 2.23 2.75
N VAL A 175 -13.29 1.01 2.71
CA VAL A 175 -13.26 0.11 3.86
C VAL A 175 -11.82 -0.27 4.23
N GLY A 176 -10.97 -0.55 3.24
CA GLY A 176 -9.56 -0.84 3.43
C GLY A 176 -8.81 0.29 4.13
N ILE A 177 -8.98 1.53 3.66
CA ILE A 177 -8.42 2.74 4.28
C ILE A 177 -8.93 2.91 5.71
N LEU A 178 -10.22 2.69 5.95
CA LEU A 178 -10.81 2.81 7.29
C LEU A 178 -10.21 1.79 8.26
N VAL A 179 -10.09 0.53 7.85
CA VAL A 179 -9.47 -0.52 8.68
C VAL A 179 -8.00 -0.21 8.95
N ILE A 180 -7.25 0.22 7.93
CA ILE A 180 -5.87 0.68 8.05
C ILE A 180 -5.75 1.80 9.10
N ALA A 181 -6.62 2.82 9.00
CA ALA A 181 -6.61 3.96 9.89
C ALA A 181 -6.91 3.55 11.35
N LEU A 182 -7.97 2.76 11.56
CA LEU A 182 -8.37 2.34 12.90
C LEU A 182 -7.29 1.48 13.58
N VAL A 183 -6.83 0.44 12.88
CA VAL A 183 -5.79 -0.47 13.39
C VAL A 183 -4.49 0.29 13.64
N GLY A 184 -4.08 1.16 12.71
CA GLY A 184 -2.85 1.94 12.83
C GLY A 184 -2.85 2.87 14.03
N THR A 185 -3.92 3.63 14.24
CA THR A 185 -4.03 4.52 15.40
C THR A 185 -4.05 3.76 16.73
N GLN A 186 -4.74 2.61 16.78
CA GLN A 186 -4.81 1.82 18.00
C GLN A 186 -3.47 1.13 18.30
N LEU A 187 -2.79 0.59 17.30
CA LEU A 187 -1.44 0.03 17.49
C LEU A 187 -0.45 1.11 17.92
N ALA A 188 -0.56 2.33 17.38
CA ALA A 188 0.26 3.44 17.81
C ALA A 188 0.06 3.70 19.31
N TRP A 189 -1.18 3.66 19.79
CA TRP A 189 -1.50 3.78 21.21
C TRP A 189 -1.01 2.60 22.06
N THR A 190 -1.13 1.37 21.56
CA THR A 190 -0.68 0.16 22.27
C THR A 190 0.84 0.14 22.44
N LEU A 191 1.60 0.64 21.48
CA LEU A 191 3.07 0.65 21.53
C LEU A 191 3.68 1.78 22.37
N ARG A 192 2.84 2.59 23.04
CA ARG A 192 3.30 3.59 24.00
C ARG A 192 4.16 2.95 25.09
N PRO A 193 5.13 3.70 25.65
CA PRO A 193 5.34 5.14 25.50
C PRO A 193 6.31 5.51 24.36
N TYR A 194 6.13 6.70 23.79
CA TYR A 194 7.10 7.31 22.87
C TYR A 194 7.85 8.48 23.52
N PHE A 195 7.15 9.34 24.25
CA PHE A 195 7.69 10.61 24.75
C PHE A 195 8.00 10.64 26.25
N ASN A 196 7.61 9.60 26.99
CA ASN A 196 7.89 9.50 28.43
C ASN A 196 9.06 8.55 28.66
N SER A 197 9.95 8.90 29.59
CA SER A 197 10.92 7.95 30.14
C SER A 197 10.17 6.81 30.83
N TYR A 198 10.50 5.59 30.45
CA TYR A 198 9.92 4.38 31.01
C TYR A 198 10.94 3.26 30.88
N ASP A 199 11.16 2.52 31.96
CA ASP A 199 12.19 1.47 31.99
C ASP A 199 11.82 0.26 31.13
N GLY A 200 10.53 0.09 30.81
CA GLY A 200 10.02 -0.97 29.94
C GLY A 200 9.87 -0.56 28.47
N ILE A 201 9.63 -1.55 27.61
CA ILE A 201 9.42 -1.31 26.17
C ILE A 201 7.97 -0.88 25.89
N ILE A 202 6.98 -1.55 26.49
CA ILE A 202 5.55 -1.28 26.27
C ILE A 202 4.88 -1.10 27.64
N LYS A 203 4.06 -0.08 27.80
CA LYS A 203 3.25 0.12 29.02
C LYS A 203 2.08 -0.88 29.07
N PRO A 204 1.55 -1.21 30.26
CA PRO A 204 0.30 -1.97 30.38
C PRO A 204 -0.80 -1.41 29.48
N ILE A 205 -1.59 -2.30 28.88
CA ILE A 205 -2.65 -1.92 27.93
C ILE A 205 -3.74 -1.19 28.70
N GLU A 206 -3.90 0.10 28.39
CA GLU A 206 -4.89 0.96 29.02
C GLU A 206 -5.46 1.97 28.01
N GLY A 207 -6.79 2.14 28.03
CA GLY A 207 -7.51 3.10 27.20
C GLY A 207 -7.39 2.87 25.69
N ASN A 208 -7.68 3.91 24.90
CA ASN A 208 -7.53 3.90 23.45
C ASN A 208 -7.05 5.26 22.93
N PHE A 209 -6.55 5.28 21.69
CA PHE A 209 -6.03 6.48 21.04
C PHE A 209 -7.05 7.63 21.02
N TYR A 210 -8.30 7.32 20.69
CA TYR A 210 -9.34 8.32 20.41
C TYR A 210 -9.72 9.10 21.66
N VAL A 211 -9.99 8.40 22.76
CA VAL A 211 -10.33 9.02 24.05
C VAL A 211 -9.18 9.91 24.51
N ALA A 212 -7.95 9.42 24.41
CA ALA A 212 -6.81 10.19 24.85
C ALA A 212 -6.50 11.41 23.98
N MET A 213 -6.65 11.31 22.66
CA MET A 213 -6.50 12.45 21.77
C MET A 213 -7.59 13.49 22.06
N ALA A 214 -8.84 13.05 22.23
CA ALA A 214 -9.95 13.93 22.60
C ALA A 214 -9.69 14.63 23.95
N SER A 215 -9.26 13.89 24.99
CA SER A 215 -8.90 14.47 26.29
C SER A 215 -7.72 15.43 26.18
N THR A 216 -6.70 15.11 25.38
CA THR A 216 -5.53 15.98 25.19
C THR A 216 -5.94 17.32 24.57
N ILE A 217 -6.82 17.28 23.57
CA ILE A 217 -7.37 18.47 22.90
C ILE A 217 -8.26 19.27 23.87
N ALA A 218 -9.20 18.61 24.55
CA ALA A 218 -10.15 19.26 25.45
C ALA A 218 -9.45 19.95 26.64
N ASN A 219 -8.39 19.34 27.16
CA ASN A 219 -7.63 19.88 28.28
C ASN A 219 -6.63 20.97 27.87
N ASN A 220 -6.23 21.04 26.59
CA ASN A 220 -5.20 21.97 26.11
C ASN A 220 -5.60 22.68 24.79
N PRO A 221 -6.78 23.30 24.70
CA PRO A 221 -7.30 23.82 23.43
C PRO A 221 -6.41 24.93 22.83
N ILE A 222 -5.76 25.73 23.67
CA ILE A 222 -4.88 26.84 23.25
C ILE A 222 -3.66 26.31 22.47
N ILE A 223 -3.15 25.12 22.83
CA ILE A 223 -2.03 24.49 22.11
C ILE A 223 -2.56 23.62 20.97
N ALA A 224 -3.63 22.85 21.23
CA ALA A 224 -4.12 21.86 20.29
C ALA A 224 -4.76 22.44 19.04
N LEU A 225 -5.58 23.48 19.16
CA LEU A 225 -6.27 24.05 18.01
C LEU A 225 -5.30 24.67 16.99
N PRO A 226 -4.28 25.47 17.37
CA PRO A 226 -3.30 25.96 16.41
C PRO A 226 -2.48 24.83 15.78
N VAL A 227 -1.98 23.89 16.59
CA VAL A 227 -1.08 22.83 16.09
C VAL A 227 -1.82 21.89 15.14
N LEU A 228 -2.92 21.26 15.58
CA LEU A 228 -3.68 20.34 14.74
C LEU A 228 -4.47 21.07 13.66
N GLY A 229 -4.94 22.30 13.93
CA GLY A 229 -5.69 23.11 12.98
C GLY A 229 -4.90 23.38 11.70
N VAL A 230 -3.60 23.66 11.79
CA VAL A 230 -2.74 23.83 10.60
C VAL A 230 -2.73 22.56 9.75
N PHE A 231 -2.55 21.38 10.34
CA PHE A 231 -2.55 20.12 9.60
C PHE A 231 -3.92 19.81 8.98
N VAL A 232 -5.00 20.04 9.73
CA VAL A 232 -6.39 19.81 9.27
C VAL A 232 -6.73 20.75 8.12
N VAL A 233 -6.42 22.04 8.23
CA VAL A 233 -6.65 23.03 7.17
C VAL A 233 -5.86 22.67 5.92
N VAL A 234 -4.57 22.32 6.05
CA VAL A 234 -3.75 21.91 4.90
C VAL A 234 -4.32 20.65 4.24
N ALA A 235 -4.68 19.63 5.02
CA ALA A 235 -5.29 18.41 4.48
C ALA A 235 -6.63 18.69 3.79
N PHE A 236 -7.46 19.57 4.36
CA PHE A 236 -8.74 19.97 3.78
C PHE A 236 -8.57 20.75 2.47
N LEU A 237 -7.66 21.73 2.43
CA LEU A 237 -7.35 22.47 1.20
C LEU A 237 -6.81 21.55 0.10
N MET A 238 -5.95 20.58 0.46
CA MET A 238 -5.48 19.58 -0.49
C MET A 238 -6.60 18.66 -0.98
N PHE A 239 -7.54 18.30 -0.10
CA PHE A 239 -8.70 17.50 -0.48
C PHE A 239 -9.57 18.24 -1.48
N LEU A 240 -9.88 19.52 -1.23
CA LEU A 240 -10.61 20.37 -2.17
C LEU A 240 -9.86 20.52 -3.50
N TYR A 241 -8.55 20.71 -3.46
CA TYR A 241 -7.71 20.75 -4.66
C TYR A 241 -7.82 19.45 -5.47
N TYR A 242 -7.78 18.29 -4.81
CA TYR A 242 -7.88 16.99 -5.48
C TYR A 242 -9.27 16.74 -6.07
N ILE A 243 -10.34 17.10 -5.36
CA ILE A 243 -11.71 17.00 -5.91
C ILE A 243 -11.84 17.86 -7.15
N ASN A 244 -11.51 19.14 -7.06
CA ASN A 244 -11.62 20.08 -8.18
C ASN A 244 -10.77 19.66 -9.38
N ARG A 245 -9.57 19.10 -9.13
CA ARG A 245 -8.73 18.54 -10.19
C ARG A 245 -9.36 17.29 -10.81
N ALA A 246 -9.93 16.40 -10.01
CA ALA A 246 -10.59 15.19 -10.47
C ALA A 246 -11.84 15.47 -11.30
N GLU A 247 -12.62 16.51 -10.96
CA GLU A 247 -13.74 16.97 -11.77
C GLU A 247 -13.29 17.49 -13.14
N LYS A 248 -12.19 18.25 -13.19
CA LYS A 248 -11.71 18.88 -14.43
C LYS A 248 -10.96 17.94 -15.36
N HIS A 249 -10.19 17.01 -14.81
CA HIS A 249 -9.23 16.21 -15.58
C HIS A 249 -9.35 14.69 -15.35
N GLY A 250 -10.37 14.25 -14.59
CA GLY A 250 -10.41 12.90 -14.05
C GLY A 250 -9.35 12.68 -12.97
N TRP A 251 -9.40 11.51 -12.32
CA TRP A 251 -8.46 11.13 -11.25
C TRP A 251 -7.03 10.80 -11.74
N GLY A 252 -6.61 11.36 -12.87
CA GLY A 252 -5.23 11.32 -13.34
C GLY A 252 -4.63 9.91 -13.43
N ALA A 253 -5.38 8.94 -13.96
CA ALA A 253 -4.77 7.69 -14.36
C ALA A 253 -3.63 8.02 -15.33
N PRO A 254 -2.38 7.56 -15.10
CA PRO A 254 -1.38 7.57 -16.15
C PRO A 254 -2.00 6.87 -17.37
N SER A 255 -1.60 7.25 -18.59
CA SER A 255 -2.07 6.65 -19.85
C SER A 255 -1.62 5.18 -19.98
N ILE A 256 -2.04 4.34 -19.05
CA ILE A 256 -1.87 2.90 -19.03
C ILE A 256 -3.11 2.37 -19.72
N PRO A 257 -2.96 1.53 -20.77
CA PRO A 257 -4.10 0.98 -21.46
C PRO A 257 -5.05 0.28 -20.47
N PRO A 258 -6.36 0.26 -20.78
CA PRO A 258 -7.36 -0.38 -19.93
C PRO A 258 -6.96 -1.84 -19.64
N PRO A 259 -7.44 -2.41 -18.52
CA PRO A 259 -7.09 -3.76 -18.12
C PRO A 259 -7.33 -4.73 -19.26
N THR A 260 -6.41 -5.67 -19.45
CA THR A 260 -6.67 -6.81 -20.33
C THR A 260 -7.97 -7.49 -19.87
N PRO A 261 -8.91 -7.81 -20.78
CA PRO A 261 -10.18 -8.38 -20.41
C PRO A 261 -10.00 -9.64 -19.56
N TRP A 262 -10.88 -9.84 -18.57
CA TRP A 262 -10.78 -10.88 -17.53
C TRP A 262 -10.61 -12.31 -18.06
N ASN A 263 -11.00 -12.57 -19.31
CA ASN A 263 -10.88 -13.86 -19.98
C ASN A 263 -9.43 -14.20 -20.43
N THR A 264 -8.48 -13.29 -20.25
CA THR A 264 -7.07 -13.48 -20.64
C THR A 264 -6.15 -13.88 -19.49
N TYR A 265 -6.64 -13.89 -18.23
CA TYR A 265 -5.84 -14.32 -17.09
C TYR A 265 -5.67 -15.85 -17.09
N PRO A 266 -4.45 -16.37 -16.81
CA PRO A 266 -4.13 -17.80 -16.92
C PRO A 266 -4.93 -18.72 -15.99
N TYR A 267 -5.59 -18.16 -14.97
CA TYR A 267 -6.49 -18.91 -14.08
C TYR A 267 -7.88 -19.19 -14.68
N TYR A 268 -8.18 -18.63 -15.87
CA TYR A 268 -9.50 -18.67 -16.51
C TYR A 268 -9.44 -19.14 -17.98
N THR A 269 -8.44 -19.91 -18.39
CA THR A 269 -8.61 -20.72 -19.61
C THR A 269 -9.59 -21.83 -19.26
N ALA A 270 -10.87 -21.66 -19.64
CA ALA A 270 -11.78 -22.80 -19.71
C ALA A 270 -11.06 -23.89 -20.53
N PRO A 271 -11.00 -25.16 -20.06
CA PRO A 271 -10.53 -26.21 -20.93
C PRO A 271 -11.33 -26.12 -22.24
N PRO A 272 -10.68 -26.28 -23.40
CA PRO A 272 -11.37 -26.15 -24.68
C PRO A 272 -12.65 -26.99 -24.64
N PRO A 273 -13.80 -26.46 -25.11
CA PRO A 273 -15.08 -27.13 -25.00
C PRO A 273 -14.91 -28.56 -25.48
N ALA A 274 -15.51 -29.53 -24.77
CA ALA A 274 -15.33 -30.97 -25.04
C ALA A 274 -15.51 -31.32 -26.54
N GLN A 275 -16.28 -30.50 -27.27
CA GLN A 275 -16.47 -30.58 -28.72
C GLN A 275 -15.19 -30.39 -29.55
N GLU A 276 -14.21 -29.57 -29.13
CA GLU A 276 -12.96 -29.39 -29.87
C GLU A 276 -12.01 -30.60 -29.73
N LYS A 277 -12.06 -31.30 -28.58
CA LYS A 277 -11.33 -32.57 -28.39
C LYS A 277 -12.00 -33.72 -29.16
N VAL A 278 -13.33 -33.72 -29.28
CA VAL A 278 -14.06 -34.71 -30.08
C VAL A 278 -13.80 -34.48 -31.57
N ALA A 279 -13.87 -33.24 -32.05
CA ALA A 279 -13.60 -32.90 -33.45
C ALA A 279 -12.16 -33.27 -33.88
N LYS A 280 -11.15 -32.97 -33.06
CA LYS A 280 -9.75 -33.34 -33.36
C LYS A 280 -9.49 -34.86 -33.31
N ASN A 281 -10.30 -35.62 -32.57
CA ASN A 281 -10.20 -37.09 -32.53
C ASN A 281 -10.92 -37.75 -33.73
N GLU A 282 -12.02 -37.18 -34.20
CA GLU A 282 -12.72 -37.64 -35.41
C GLU A 282 -11.92 -37.33 -36.69
N GLU A 283 -11.30 -36.15 -36.75
CA GLU A 283 -10.43 -35.75 -37.87
C GLU A 283 -9.17 -36.63 -37.96
N LYS A 284 -8.60 -37.01 -36.81
CA LYS A 284 -7.51 -38.00 -36.74
C LYS A 284 -7.94 -39.40 -37.15
N LYS A 285 -9.14 -39.84 -36.77
CA LYS A 285 -9.67 -41.15 -37.20
C LYS A 285 -9.91 -41.19 -38.71
N GLY A 286 -10.50 -40.12 -39.29
CA GLY A 286 -10.71 -40.01 -40.74
C GLY A 286 -9.43 -40.06 -41.55
N ALA A 287 -8.38 -39.35 -41.10
CA ALA A 287 -7.07 -39.33 -41.76
C ALA A 287 -6.30 -40.66 -41.63
N GLU A 288 -6.63 -41.50 -40.65
CA GLU A 288 -6.02 -42.82 -40.47
C GLU A 288 -6.72 -43.89 -41.32
N THR A 289 -8.04 -43.78 -41.52
CA THR A 289 -8.80 -44.61 -42.47
C THR A 289 -8.42 -44.34 -43.93
N ASP A 290 -8.24 -43.08 -44.34
CA ASP A 290 -7.81 -42.75 -45.71
C ASP A 290 -6.40 -43.28 -46.04
N LYS A 291 -5.52 -43.40 -45.03
CA LYS A 291 -4.19 -43.98 -45.20
C LYS A 291 -4.19 -45.51 -45.30
N LEU A 292 -5.22 -46.17 -44.78
CA LEU A 292 -5.40 -47.62 -44.88
C LEU A 292 -6.03 -48.02 -46.23
N GLU A 293 -6.91 -47.20 -46.78
CA GLU A 293 -7.55 -47.43 -48.09
C GLU A 293 -6.64 -47.10 -49.29
N ALA A 294 -5.62 -46.25 -49.10
CA ALA A 294 -4.68 -45.87 -50.17
C ALA A 294 -3.49 -46.84 -50.38
N LYS A 295 -3.46 -48.01 -49.73
CA LYS A 295 -2.41 -49.01 -49.95
C LYS A 295 -2.73 -49.87 -51.19
N PRO A 296 -1.96 -49.81 -52.29
CA PRO A 296 -2.17 -50.70 -53.42
C PRO A 296 -1.89 -52.13 -53.00
N LEU A 297 -2.78 -53.05 -53.38
CA LEU A 297 -2.59 -54.50 -53.29
C LEU A 297 -1.29 -54.87 -54.04
N GLN A 298 -0.19 -55.06 -53.31
CA GLN A 298 0.99 -55.72 -53.85
C GLN A 298 0.63 -57.18 -54.11
N GLY A 299 0.85 -57.59 -55.36
CA GLY A 299 0.34 -58.83 -55.93
C GLY A 299 0.79 -60.09 -55.21
N VAL A 300 -0.17 -61.00 -55.10
CA VAL A 300 0.07 -62.43 -54.94
C VAL A 300 0.75 -62.92 -56.22
N LYS A 301 1.98 -63.40 -56.11
CA LYS A 301 2.58 -64.30 -57.09
C LYS A 301 2.43 -65.73 -56.55
N GLU A 302 2.02 -66.60 -57.47
CA GLU A 302 1.78 -68.04 -57.34
C GLU A 302 2.86 -68.81 -56.56
#